data_AF-A0A183GS52-F1
#
_entry.id   AF-A0A183GS52-F1
#
_cell.length_a   1.000
_cell.length_b   1.000
_cell.length_c   1.000
_cell.angle_alpha   90.00
_cell.angle_beta   90.00
_cell.angle_gamma   90.00
#
_symmetry.space_group_name_H-M   'P 1'
#
loop_
_entity.id
_entity.type
_entity.pdbx_description
1 polymer ?
#
loop_
_entity_poly.entity_id
_entity_poly.type
_entity_poly.pdbx_seq_one_letter_code
_entity_poly.pdbx_strand_id
1 'polypeptide(L)'
;MLREIDRRVDWVLVGGRWTRMSIIGTNLSSEVLDRGNKGEDDNRVVIFMIPGNPGNEGFYADFGRRVVKSLLSREERMGDRKRHYLFYTVSHLNHVILPNELKNTGNHRHCGEWPRAIADIKHRSLFL
;
A
#
# COMPACT_ATOMS: atom_id res chain seq x y z
N MET A 1 8.49 -19.74 11.88
CA MET A 1 8.89 -18.45 12.49
C MET A 1 8.15 -17.38 11.72
N LEU A 2 7.15 -16.73 12.33
CA LEU A 2 6.31 -15.77 11.60
C LEU A 2 7.18 -14.57 11.19
N ARG A 3 7.20 -14.26 9.90
CA ARG A 3 7.92 -13.08 9.37
C ARG A 3 7.38 -11.82 10.06
N GLU A 4 8.29 -10.92 10.45
CA GLU A 4 7.91 -9.64 11.02
C GLU A 4 7.06 -8.85 10.01
N ILE A 5 6.02 -8.17 10.50
CA ILE A 5 5.14 -7.34 9.69
C ILE A 5 5.40 -5.90 10.10
N ASP A 6 5.88 -5.12 9.16
CA ASP A 6 6.20 -3.71 9.34
C ASP A 6 5.12 -2.82 8.76
N ARG A 7 5.19 -1.55 9.14
CA ARG A 7 4.36 -0.48 8.60
C ARG A 7 5.22 0.69 8.18
N ARG A 8 5.01 1.15 6.95
CA ARG A 8 5.57 2.39 6.40
C ARG A 8 4.43 3.34 6.08
N VAL A 9 4.65 4.64 6.28
CA VAL A 9 3.69 5.68 5.91
C VAL A 9 4.36 6.59 4.92
N ASP A 10 3.74 6.74 3.76
CA ASP A 10 4.18 7.64 2.71
C ASP A 10 3.10 8.70 2.45
N TRP A 11 3.56 9.91 2.11
CA TRP A 11 2.71 10.94 1.53
C TRP A 11 2.85 10.87 0.01
N VAL A 12 1.72 10.71 -0.67
CA VAL A 12 1.66 10.63 -2.13
C VAL A 12 0.76 11.74 -2.66
N LEU A 13 1.17 12.33 -3.79
CA LEU A 13 0.35 13.30 -4.48
C LEU A 13 -0.67 12.54 -5.33
N VAL A 14 -1.97 12.81 -5.16
CA VAL A 14 -3.04 12.20 -5.96
C VAL A 14 -4.01 13.31 -6.36
N GLY A 15 -4.19 13.52 -7.67
CA GLY A 15 -5.09 14.57 -8.17
C GLY A 15 -4.77 15.98 -7.64
N GLY A 16 -3.49 16.30 -7.44
CA GLY A 16 -3.04 17.61 -6.93
C GLY A 16 -3.21 17.81 -5.41
N ARG A 17 -3.59 16.76 -4.67
CA ARG A 17 -3.77 16.80 -3.21
C ARG A 17 -2.88 15.77 -2.52
N TRP A 18 -2.43 16.13 -1.32
CA TRP A 18 -1.67 15.23 -0.48
C TRP A 18 -2.55 14.13 0.09
N THR A 19 -2.19 12.89 -0.21
CA THR A 19 -2.86 11.70 0.28
C THR A 19 -1.89 10.93 1.16
N ARG A 20 -2.32 10.63 2.39
CA ARG A 20 -1.53 9.82 3.31
C ARG A 20 -1.84 8.35 3.08
N MET A 21 -0.81 7.57 2.82
CA MET A 21 -0.93 6.16 2.50
C MET A 21 -0.08 5.33 3.47
N SER A 22 -0.69 4.31 4.07
CA SER A 22 0.02 3.33 4.88
C SER A 22 0.26 2.06 4.07
N ILE A 23 1.45 1.51 4.18
CA ILE A 23 1.90 0.29 3.53
C ILE A 23 2.30 -0.69 4.62
N ILE A 24 1.74 -1.89 4.60
CA ILE A 24 1.95 -2.93 5.61
C ILE A 24 2.38 -4.21 4.92
N GLY A 25 3.43 -4.86 5.41
CA GLY A 25 3.98 -6.05 4.77
C GLY A 25 5.23 -6.56 5.47
N THR A 26 5.82 -7.65 4.95
CA THR A 26 7.00 -8.29 5.56
C THR A 26 8.34 -7.82 4.98
N ASN A 27 8.30 -7.03 3.91
CA ASN A 27 9.48 -6.40 3.33
C ASN A 27 9.02 -5.11 2.63
N LEU A 28 9.40 -3.97 3.20
CA LEU A 28 9.02 -2.64 2.73
C LEU A 28 10.23 -1.87 2.15
N SER A 29 11.27 -2.59 1.70
CA SER A 29 12.41 -1.97 1.03
C SER A 29 11.98 -1.29 -0.27
N SER A 30 12.68 -0.22 -0.64
CA SER A 30 12.42 0.49 -1.90
C SER A 30 12.52 -0.43 -3.12
N GLU A 31 13.39 -1.45 -3.08
CA GLU A 31 13.48 -2.47 -4.14
C GLU A 31 12.17 -3.25 -4.36
N VAL A 32 11.43 -3.52 -3.28
CA VAL A 32 10.14 -4.22 -3.34
C VAL A 32 9.00 -3.28 -3.74
N LEU A 33 9.04 -2.04 -3.24
CA LEU A 33 7.97 -1.06 -3.44
C LEU A 33 8.03 -0.34 -4.80
N ASP A 34 9.24 -0.12 -5.32
CA ASP A 34 9.47 0.71 -6.52
C ASP A 34 9.66 -0.12 -7.79
N ARG A 35 9.82 -1.44 -7.66
CA ARG A 35 9.85 -2.34 -8.84
C ARG A 35 8.48 -2.35 -9.53
N GLY A 36 8.51 -2.28 -10.86
CA GLY A 36 7.31 -2.40 -11.71
C GLY A 36 6.63 -3.76 -11.61
N ASN A 37 5.38 -3.83 -12.05
CA ASN A 37 4.62 -5.06 -12.14
C ASN A 37 5.30 -6.05 -13.12
N LYS A 38 5.54 -7.28 -12.68
CA LYS A 38 6.13 -8.35 -13.51
C LYS A 38 5.09 -9.29 -14.13
N GLY A 39 3.81 -8.93 -14.10
CA GLY A 39 2.74 -9.76 -14.65
C GLY A 39 2.58 -11.06 -13.87
N GLU A 40 2.57 -12.20 -14.57
CA GLU A 40 2.39 -13.53 -13.96
C GLU A 40 3.61 -13.99 -13.13
N ASP A 41 4.79 -13.43 -13.41
CA ASP A 41 6.01 -13.71 -12.66
C ASP A 41 6.14 -12.88 -11.38
N ASP A 42 5.22 -11.94 -11.13
CA ASP A 42 5.24 -11.15 -9.91
C ASP A 42 4.70 -11.95 -8.73
N ASN A 43 5.57 -12.26 -7.77
CA ASN A 43 5.19 -12.93 -6.53
C ASN A 43 4.60 -11.98 -5.48
N ARG A 44 4.36 -10.70 -5.82
CA ARG A 44 3.66 -9.75 -4.94
C ARG A 44 2.16 -9.92 -5.04
N VAL A 45 1.51 -9.93 -3.89
CA VAL A 45 0.06 -9.78 -3.78
C VAL A 45 -0.21 -8.43 -3.13
N VAL A 46 -0.73 -7.51 -3.93
CA VAL A 46 -1.02 -6.15 -3.50
C VAL A 46 -2.50 -6.01 -3.19
N ILE A 47 -2.80 -5.64 -1.95
CA ILE A 47 -4.15 -5.38 -1.46
C ILE A 47 -4.26 -3.88 -1.27
N PHE A 48 -5.13 -3.23 -2.04
CA PHE A 48 -5.35 -1.80 -1.92
C PHE A 48 -6.74 -1.51 -1.35
N MET A 49 -6.78 -0.84 -0.20
CA MET A 49 -8.00 -0.47 0.50
C MET A 49 -8.16 1.05 0.50
N ILE A 50 -9.33 1.50 0.06
CA ILE A 50 -9.79 2.88 0.24
C ILE A 50 -10.94 2.82 1.24
N PRO A 51 -10.73 3.22 2.51
CA PRO A 51 -11.80 3.21 3.50
C PRO A 51 -12.83 4.31 3.22
N GLY A 52 -14.10 4.00 3.51
CA GLY A 52 -15.19 5.00 3.44
C GLY A 52 -15.08 6.10 4.49
N ASN A 53 -14.50 5.81 5.66
CA ASN A 53 -14.19 6.80 6.70
C ASN A 53 -12.69 6.81 7.03
N PRO A 54 -11.88 7.64 6.36
CA PRO A 54 -10.42 7.63 6.51
C PRO A 54 -9.90 7.97 7.94
N GLY A 55 -10.73 8.55 8.82
CA GLY A 55 -10.28 9.14 10.09
C GLY A 55 -9.73 8.19 11.17
N ASN A 56 -9.90 6.86 11.06
CA ASN A 56 -9.42 5.90 12.06
C ASN A 56 -8.19 5.13 11.59
N GLU A 57 -7.06 5.83 11.50
CA GLU A 57 -5.80 5.26 11.02
C GLU A 57 -5.33 4.04 11.84
N GLY A 58 -5.48 4.08 13.16
CA GLY A 58 -5.08 2.99 14.06
C GLY A 58 -5.84 1.69 13.75
N PHE A 59 -7.15 1.79 13.53
CA PHE A 59 -7.97 0.65 13.12
C PHE A 59 -7.50 0.05 11.79
N TYR A 60 -7.28 0.87 10.76
CA TYR A 60 -6.86 0.35 9.45
C TYR A 60 -5.45 -0.24 9.46
N ALA A 61 -4.57 0.28 10.32
CA ALA A 61 -3.25 -0.30 10.54
C ALA A 61 -3.34 -1.70 11.18
N ASP A 62 -4.15 -1.85 12.24
CA ASP A 62 -4.36 -3.14 12.90
C ASP A 62 -5.05 -4.13 11.95
N PHE A 63 -6.09 -3.69 11.24
CA PHE A 63 -6.79 -4.50 10.24
C PHE A 63 -5.84 -5.00 9.15
N GLY A 64 -5.05 -4.11 8.53
CA GLY A 64 -4.08 -4.49 7.51
C GLY A 64 -3.04 -5.49 8.03
N ARG A 65 -2.55 -5.31 9.27
CA ARG A 65 -1.63 -6.25 9.92
C ARG A 65 -2.28 -7.63 10.10
N ARG A 66 -3.54 -7.69 10.55
CA ARG A 66 -4.29 -8.96 10.69
C ARG A 66 -4.48 -9.65 9.35
N VAL A 67 -4.86 -8.91 8.31
CA VAL A 67 -5.02 -9.44 6.94
C VAL A 67 -3.72 -10.06 6.45
N VAL A 68 -2.60 -9.32 6.51
CA VAL A 68 -1.28 -9.83 6.08
C VAL A 68 -0.88 -11.05 6.88
N LYS A 69 -1.07 -11.04 8.21
CA LYS A 69 -0.78 -12.19 9.08
C LYS A 69 -1.57 -13.43 8.69
N SER A 70 -2.88 -13.28 8.47
CA SER A 70 -3.76 -14.39 8.06
C SER A 70 -3.36 -14.98 6.71
N LEU A 71 -2.94 -14.15 5.75
CA LEU A 71 -2.47 -14.60 4.44
C LEU A 71 -1.16 -15.39 4.53
N LEU A 72 -0.19 -14.87 5.30
CA LEU A 72 1.07 -15.58 5.57
C LEU A 72 0.83 -16.93 6.24
N SER A 73 -0.01 -16.99 7.28
CA SER A 73 -0.34 -18.25 7.96
C SER A 73 -1.12 -19.23 7.09
N ARG A 74 -1.84 -18.76 6.07
CA ARG A 74 -2.48 -19.63 5.07
C ARG A 74 -1.45 -20.18 4.09
N GLU A 75 -0.53 -19.35 3.60
CA GLU A 75 0.54 -19.77 2.70
C GLU A 75 1.45 -20.81 3.34
N GLU A 76 1.87 -20.60 4.60
CA GLU A 76 2.69 -21.56 5.36
C GLU A 76 2.03 -22.94 5.45
N ARG A 77 0.71 -22.99 5.60
CA ARG A 77 -0.06 -24.25 5.65
C ARG A 77 -0.21 -24.93 4.29
N MET A 78 -0.29 -24.14 3.21
CA MET A 78 -0.48 -24.64 1.86
C MET A 78 0.83 -25.09 1.20
N GLY A 79 1.99 -24.76 1.79
CA GLY A 79 3.30 -25.04 1.19
C GLY A 79 3.55 -24.29 -0.13
N ASP A 80 2.78 -23.24 -0.37
CA ASP A 80 2.75 -22.53 -1.65
C ASP A 80 3.97 -21.61 -1.81
N ARG A 81 4.24 -21.14 -3.05
CA ARG A 81 5.37 -20.25 -3.37
C ARG A 81 5.45 -19.06 -2.40
N LYS A 82 6.67 -18.65 -2.03
CA LYS A 82 6.96 -17.47 -1.20
C LYS A 82 6.38 -16.19 -1.84
N ARG A 83 5.18 -15.78 -1.43
CA ARG A 83 4.56 -14.53 -1.87
C ARG A 83 4.97 -13.38 -0.95
N HIS A 84 4.92 -12.17 -1.49
CA HIS A 84 5.09 -10.92 -0.73
C HIS A 84 3.74 -10.21 -0.67
N TYR A 85 3.09 -10.24 0.49
CA TYR A 85 1.85 -9.47 0.69
C TYR A 85 2.18 -8.03 1.04
N LEU A 86 1.57 -7.11 0.31
CA LEU A 86 1.60 -5.68 0.57
C LEU A 86 0.17 -5.20 0.73
N PHE A 87 -0.14 -4.61 1.89
CA PHE A 87 -1.43 -4.02 2.17
C PHE A 87 -1.29 -2.49 2.19
N TYR A 88 -1.90 -1.85 1.21
CA TYR A 88 -1.96 -0.40 1.06
C TYR A 88 -3.32 0.10 1.56
N THR A 89 -3.31 1.13 2.39
CA THR A 89 -4.54 1.80 2.83
C THR A 89 -4.38 3.31 2.80
N VAL A 90 -5.44 4.01 2.39
CA VAL A 90 -5.49 5.47 2.44
C VAL A 90 -6.12 5.91 3.76
N SER A 91 -5.39 6.68 4.58
CA SER A 91 -5.91 7.21 5.84
C SER A 91 -6.34 8.67 5.76
N HIS A 92 -5.96 9.40 4.73
CA HIS A 92 -6.49 10.73 4.45
C HIS A 92 -6.53 10.91 2.94
N LEU A 93 -7.73 10.98 2.37
CA LEU A 93 -7.92 11.23 0.96
C LEU A 93 -8.30 12.72 0.81
N ASN A 94 -7.47 13.48 0.09
CA ASN A 94 -7.84 14.80 -0.43
C ASN A 94 -8.12 15.96 0.58
N HIS A 95 -7.68 15.88 1.84
CA HIS A 95 -7.93 16.98 2.79
C HIS A 95 -6.88 18.09 2.81
N VAL A 96 -5.70 17.86 2.22
CA VAL A 96 -4.59 18.83 2.23
C VAL A 96 -4.22 19.20 0.80
N ILE A 97 -4.40 20.49 0.47
CA ILE A 97 -3.98 21.07 -0.81
C ILE A 97 -2.45 21.10 -0.85
N LEU A 98 -1.86 20.79 -2.02
CA LEU A 98 -0.42 20.93 -2.24
C LEU A 98 -0.02 22.42 -2.15
N PRO A 99 0.82 22.82 -1.17
CA PRO A 99 1.34 24.18 -1.10
C PRO A 99 2.11 24.55 -2.37
N ASN A 100 2.00 25.80 -2.82
CA ASN A 100 2.59 26.24 -4.09
C ASN A 100 4.13 26.10 -4.09
N GLU A 101 4.74 26.26 -2.92
CA GLU A 101 6.18 26.18 -2.68
C GLU A 101 6.70 24.75 -2.89
N LEU A 102 5.84 23.75 -2.65
CA LEU A 102 6.19 22.33 -2.77
C LEU A 102 5.86 21.74 -4.14
N LYS A 103 5.27 22.52 -5.06
CA LYS A 103 5.01 22.10 -6.45
C LYS A 103 6.28 21.85 -7.26
N ASN A 104 7.43 22.38 -6.81
CA ASN A 104 8.67 22.39 -7.58
C ASN A 104 9.88 21.78 -6.83
N THR A 105 9.72 21.27 -5.60
CA THR A 105 10.86 20.93 -4.71
C THR A 105 11.32 19.48 -4.75
N GLY A 106 10.82 18.64 -5.66
CA GLY A 106 11.46 17.39 -6.10
C GLY A 106 11.57 16.23 -5.09
N ASN A 107 11.43 16.46 -3.78
CA ASN A 107 11.51 15.42 -2.73
C ASN A 107 10.17 14.72 -2.45
N HIS A 108 9.15 15.11 -3.20
CA HIS A 108 7.83 14.53 -3.20
C HIS A 108 7.73 13.63 -4.43
N ARG A 109 7.18 12.41 -4.31
CA ARG A 109 6.86 11.61 -5.49
C ARG A 109 5.82 12.39 -6.30
N HIS A 110 6.28 13.21 -7.24
CA HIS A 110 5.49 13.81 -8.30
C HIS A 110 4.93 12.65 -9.09
N CYS A 111 3.71 12.25 -8.75
CA CYS A 111 3.09 11.15 -9.41
C CYS A 111 1.64 11.57 -9.64
N GLY A 112 1.34 11.99 -10.86
CA GLY A 112 -0.03 11.92 -11.37
C GLY A 112 -0.53 10.47 -11.47
N GLU A 113 0.30 9.50 -11.05
CA GLU A 113 0.13 8.07 -11.17
C GLU A 113 0.23 7.44 -9.77
N TRP A 114 -0.61 6.47 -9.47
CA TRP A 114 -0.50 5.70 -8.23
C TRP A 114 0.89 5.04 -8.11
N PRO A 115 1.38 4.70 -6.89
CA PRO A 115 2.60 3.90 -6.74
C PRO A 115 2.63 2.76 -7.75
N ARG A 116 3.78 2.49 -8.37
CA ARG A 116 3.88 1.49 -9.46
C ARG A 116 3.32 0.11 -9.08
N ALA A 117 3.40 -0.26 -7.80
CA ALA A 117 2.82 -1.49 -7.27
C ALA A 117 1.28 -1.55 -7.35
N ILE A 118 0.59 -0.41 -7.41
CA ILE A 118 -0.88 -0.29 -7.49
C ILE A 118 -1.38 0.41 -8.77
N ALA A 119 -0.48 0.77 -9.70
CA ALA A 119 -0.86 1.31 -11.01
C ALA A 119 -1.69 0.30 -11.82
N ASP A 120 -1.42 -1.00 -11.66
CA ASP A 120 -2.02 -2.09 -12.45
C ASP A 120 -2.97 -2.98 -11.62
N ILE A 121 -3.87 -2.40 -10.83
CA ILE A 121 -4.85 -3.19 -10.06
C ILE A 121 -5.77 -3.94 -11.02
N LYS A 122 -5.64 -5.28 -11.04
CA LYS A 122 -6.44 -6.17 -11.90
C LYS A 122 -7.83 -6.49 -11.31
N HIS A 123 -7.98 -6.43 -9.99
CA HIS A 123 -9.20 -6.83 -9.30
C HIS A 123 -9.60 -5.82 -8.23
N ARG A 124 -10.89 -5.45 -8.23
CA ARG A 124 -11.48 -4.52 -7.27
C ARG A 124 -12.63 -5.20 -6.56
N SER A 125 -12.60 -5.16 -5.23
CA SER A 125 -13.69 -5.65 -4.38
C SER A 125 -14.16 -4.51 -3.50
N LEU A 126 -15.47 -4.28 -3.46
CA LEU A 126 -16.10 -3.30 -2.59
C LEU A 126 -16.60 -4.02 -1.34
N PHE A 127 -16.16 -3.56 -0.17
CA PHE A 127 -16.69 -3.99 1.11
C PHE A 127 -17.66 -2.89 1.58
N LEU A 128 -18.96 -3.18 1.53
CA LEU A 128 -20.05 -2.32 2.01
C LEU A 128 -20.37 -2.63 3.46
#